data_AF-A0A0H2RAW2-F1
#
_entry.id   AF-A0A0H2RAW2-F1
#
_cell.length_a   1.000
_cell.length_b   1.000
_cell.length_c   1.000
_cell.angle_alpha   90.00
_cell.angle_beta   90.00
_cell.angle_gamma   90.00
#
_symmetry.space_group_name_H-M   'P 1'
#
loop_
_entity.id
_entity.type
_entity.pdbx_description
1 polymer ?
#
loop_
_entity_poly.entity_id
_entity_poly.type
_entity_poly.pdbx_seq_one_letter_code
_entity_poly.pdbx_strand_id
1 'polypeptide(L)'
;NPIHSIIALHGMNGHAFSSFEYREDDYSFMWLRDALSKEIPGARVMVYGYDAHVASDVSVGRIRTFLYNILSMANSNFIQETNRPLILIGHALGGLVIKQVFRCRLNVN
;
A
#
# COMPACT_ATOMS: atom_id res chain seq x y z
N ASN A 1 -21.09 -11.12 -4.67
CA ASN A 1 -20.32 -9.96 -5.15
C ASN A 1 -18.93 -9.98 -4.53
N PRO A 2 -17.86 -9.84 -5.32
CA PRO A 2 -16.52 -9.88 -4.79
C PRO A 2 -16.25 -8.60 -3.98
N ILE A 3 -15.74 -8.79 -2.76
CA ILE A 3 -15.47 -7.72 -1.82
C ILE A 3 -13.96 -7.39 -1.92
N HIS A 4 -13.61 -6.13 -2.14
CA HIS A 4 -12.24 -5.72 -2.52
C HIS A 4 -11.20 -5.88 -1.39
N SER A 5 -9.96 -6.23 -1.75
CA SER A 5 -8.78 -6.04 -0.90
C SER A 5 -8.05 -4.78 -1.35
N ILE A 6 -7.64 -3.92 -0.42
CA ILE A 6 -7.02 -2.62 -0.69
C ILE A 6 -5.70 -2.55 0.08
N ILE A 7 -4.61 -2.20 -0.61
CA ILE A 7 -3.31 -1.96 0.01
C ILE A 7 -2.85 -0.54 -0.32
N ALA A 8 -2.65 0.26 0.71
CA ALA A 8 -2.16 1.63 0.61
C ALA A 8 -0.69 1.72 1.02
N LEU A 9 0.15 2.33 0.18
CA LEU A 9 1.58 2.51 0.41
C LEU A 9 1.88 4.00 0.60
N HIS A 10 2.56 4.32 1.70
CA HIS A 10 2.94 5.69 2.02
C HIS A 10 4.09 6.22 1.16
N GLY A 11 4.34 7.52 1.28
CA GLY A 11 5.42 8.22 0.59
C GLY A 11 6.72 8.27 1.38
N MET A 12 7.70 8.96 0.78
CA MET A 12 9.02 9.23 1.34
C MET A 12 8.91 9.97 2.68
N ASN A 13 9.72 9.58 3.67
CA ASN A 13 9.72 10.13 5.04
C ASN A 13 8.35 10.18 5.74
N GLY A 14 7.35 9.47 5.21
CA GLY A 14 6.01 9.40 5.78
C GLY A 14 5.85 8.15 6.64
N HIS A 15 4.97 8.22 7.64
CA HIS A 15 4.50 7.03 8.35
C HIS A 15 3.30 6.44 7.60
N ALA A 16 3.19 5.11 7.62
CA ALA A 16 2.13 4.35 6.95
C ALA A 16 0.76 4.99 7.17
N PHE A 17 0.35 5.13 8.43
CA PHE A 17 -0.95 5.64 8.81
C PHE A 17 -1.11 7.15 8.52
N SER A 18 -0.16 7.97 8.98
CA SER A 18 -0.32 9.42 8.95
C SER A 18 -0.22 10.02 7.54
N SER A 19 0.36 9.28 6.59
CA SER A 19 0.37 9.68 5.17
C SER A 19 -1.03 9.75 4.55
N PHE A 20 -2.03 9.14 5.20
CA PHE A 20 -3.43 9.16 4.79
C PHE A 20 -4.33 9.80 5.86
N GLU A 21 -3.73 10.41 6.88
CA GLU A 21 -4.43 11.04 7.99
C GLU A 21 -4.42 12.55 7.81
N TYR A 22 -5.59 13.16 7.88
CA TYR A 22 -5.72 14.56 8.23
C TYR A 22 -5.63 14.70 9.74
N ARG A 23 -4.81 15.63 10.23
CA ARG A 23 -4.63 15.84 11.68
C ARG A 23 -4.56 17.33 12.03
N GLU A 24 -5.36 17.71 13.00
CA GLU A 24 -5.35 18.96 13.76
C GLU A 24 -5.29 18.63 15.26
N ASP A 25 -5.16 19.64 16.13
CA ASP A 25 -4.87 19.48 17.56
C ASP A 25 -5.71 18.39 18.25
N ASP A 26 -7.04 18.50 18.17
CA ASP A 26 -7.99 17.56 18.78
C ASP A 26 -8.78 16.73 17.75
N TYR A 27 -8.39 16.78 16.48
CA TYR A 27 -9.11 16.09 15.40
C TYR A 27 -8.17 15.29 14.52
N SER A 28 -8.51 14.02 14.29
CA SER A 28 -7.83 13.23 13.28
C SER A 28 -8.80 12.40 12.46
N PHE A 29 -8.51 12.31 11.16
CA PHE A 29 -9.34 11.64 10.20
C PHE A 29 -8.48 10.93 9.16
N MET A 30 -8.44 9.60 9.27
CA MET A 30 -7.71 8.75 8.34
C MET A 30 -8.70 8.15 7.35
N TRP A 31 -8.81 8.77 6.17
CA TRP A 31 -9.94 8.53 5.26
C TRP A 31 -10.08 7.07 4.80
N LEU A 32 -8.98 6.31 4.71
CA LEU A 32 -9.02 4.88 4.40
C LEU A 32 -9.69 4.05 5.51
N ARG A 33 -9.55 4.46 6.78
CA ARG A 33 -10.18 3.82 7.94
C ARG A 33 -11.57 4.39 8.19
N ASP A 34 -11.72 5.70 8.16
CA ASP A 34 -12.86 6.42 8.74
C ASP A 34 -14.00 6.69 7.74
N ALA A 35 -13.70 6.73 6.44
CA ALA A 35 -14.71 6.90 5.38
C ALA A 35 -14.79 5.68 4.47
N LEU A 36 -13.67 5.22 3.91
CA LEU A 36 -13.67 4.17 2.88
C LEU A 36 -14.28 2.85 3.37
N SER A 37 -14.05 2.50 4.65
CA SER A 37 -14.63 1.30 5.26
C SER A 37 -16.16 1.34 5.36
N LYS A 38 -16.75 2.55 5.44
CA LYS A 38 -18.19 2.78 5.51
C LYS A 38 -18.81 2.81 4.11
N GLU A 39 -18.13 3.44 3.16
CA GLU A 39 -18.55 3.52 1.75
C GLU A 39 -18.46 2.15 1.04
N ILE A 40 -17.50 1.32 1.42
CA ILE A 40 -17.29 -0.02 0.85
C ILE A 40 -17.29 -1.07 1.97
N PRO A 41 -18.46 -1.40 2.55
CA PRO A 41 -18.55 -2.39 3.62
C PRO A 41 -17.94 -3.74 3.23
N GLY A 42 -17.13 -4.30 4.12
CA GLY A 42 -16.42 -5.56 3.93
C GLY A 42 -15.09 -5.45 3.19
N ALA A 43 -14.76 -4.29 2.59
CA ALA A 43 -13.45 -4.07 2.01
C ALA A 43 -12.34 -4.31 3.05
N ARG A 44 -11.33 -5.08 2.68
CA ARG A 44 -10.16 -5.28 3.53
C ARG A 44 -9.12 -4.23 3.21
N VAL A 45 -8.95 -3.26 4.10
CA VAL A 45 -8.00 -2.17 3.92
C VAL A 45 -6.76 -2.43 4.75
N MET A 46 -5.59 -2.41 4.11
CA MET A 46 -4.30 -2.50 4.77
C MET A 46 -3.45 -1.30 4.37
N VAL A 47 -2.74 -0.74 5.34
CA VAL A 47 -1.73 0.30 5.09
C VAL A 47 -0.35 -0.31 5.33
N TYR A 48 0.50 -0.30 4.30
CA TYR A 48 1.77 -0.98 4.32
C TYR A 48 2.91 -0.01 4.64
N GLY A 49 3.55 -0.24 5.78
CA GLY A 49 4.73 0.49 6.23
C GLY A 49 6.02 -0.10 5.67
N TYR A 50 6.90 0.75 5.16
CA TYR A 50 8.25 0.39 4.74
C TYR A 50 9.24 1.50 5.10
N ASP A 51 10.54 1.19 5.16
CA ASP A 51 11.56 2.18 5.45
C ASP A 51 11.69 3.20 4.29
N ALA A 52 10.88 4.24 4.35
CA ALA A 52 10.85 5.30 3.38
C ALA A 52 11.80 6.46 3.74
N HIS A 53 12.74 6.26 4.68
CA HIS A 53 13.78 7.24 4.99
C HIS A 53 14.82 7.27 3.87
N VAL A 54 14.73 8.29 3.03
CA VAL A 54 15.57 8.48 1.84
C VAL A 54 16.71 9.43 2.18
N ALA A 55 17.50 9.09 3.20
CA ALA A 55 18.62 9.94 3.60
C ALA A 55 19.71 10.04 2.49
N SER A 56 19.73 9.13 1.51
CA SER A 56 20.68 9.20 0.39
C SER A 56 20.47 8.18 -0.75
N ASP A 57 19.58 7.19 -0.61
CA ASP A 57 19.54 6.07 -1.56
C ASP A 57 18.11 5.66 -1.98
N VAL A 58 17.60 6.28 -3.06
CA VAL A 58 16.47 5.76 -3.86
C VAL A 58 16.99 4.80 -4.92
N SER A 59 17.93 3.91 -4.58
CA SER A 59 18.39 2.92 -5.53
C SER A 59 17.24 2.01 -5.96
N VAL A 60 17.30 1.61 -7.23
CA VAL A 60 16.43 0.56 -7.78
C VAL A 60 16.48 -0.71 -6.91
N GLY A 61 17.61 -0.98 -6.26
CA GLY A 61 17.78 -2.08 -5.30
C GLY A 61 16.84 -1.97 -4.10
N ARG A 62 16.78 -0.81 -3.43
CA ARG A 62 15.90 -0.61 -2.27
C ARG A 62 14.41 -0.68 -2.65
N ILE A 63 14.03 -0.13 -3.80
CA ILE A 63 12.67 -0.26 -4.33
C ILE A 63 12.32 -1.74 -4.59
N ARG A 64 13.27 -2.53 -5.11
CA ARG A 64 13.11 -3.98 -5.29
C ARG A 64 12.92 -4.72 -3.96
N THR A 65 13.60 -4.32 -2.90
CA THR A 65 13.39 -4.91 -1.56
C THR A 65 11.96 -4.65 -1.05
N PHE A 66 11.44 -3.42 -1.17
CA PHE A 66 10.04 -3.15 -0.80
C PHE A 66 9.06 -3.97 -1.64
N LEU A 67 9.33 -4.07 -2.94
CA LEU A 67 8.59 -4.95 -3.85
C LEU A 67 8.56 -6.40 -3.34
N TYR A 68 9.71 -6.99 -3.01
CA TYR A 68 9.77 -8.38 -2.54
C TYR A 68 8.97 -8.58 -1.27
N ASN A 69 9.04 -7.64 -0.32
CA ASN A 69 8.28 -7.74 0.92
C ASN A 69 6.76 -7.63 0.66
N ILE A 70 6.33 -6.74 -0.23
CA ILE A 70 4.93 -6.61 -0.63
C ILE A 70 4.44 -7.88 -1.35
N LEU A 71 5.25 -8.47 -2.24
CA LEU A 71 4.91 -9.71 -2.93
C LEU A 71 4.87 -10.92 -1.98
N SER A 72 5.80 -10.98 -1.02
CA SER A 72 5.80 -12.02 0.01
C SER A 72 4.55 -11.94 0.88
N MET A 73 4.18 -10.74 1.30
CA MET A 73 2.93 -10.47 2.00
C MET A 73 1.71 -10.75 1.11
N ALA A 74 1.77 -10.45 -0.18
CA ALA A 74 0.71 -10.80 -1.13
C ALA A 74 0.49 -12.32 -1.21
N ASN A 75 1.57 -13.10 -1.13
CA ASN A 75 1.45 -14.55 -1.10
C ASN A 75 0.90 -15.09 0.23
N SER A 76 0.54 -14.24 1.20
CA SER A 76 -0.22 -14.63 2.40
C SER A 76 -1.74 -14.65 2.15
N ASN A 77 -2.50 -15.15 3.12
CA ASN A 77 -3.96 -15.27 3.07
C ASN A 77 -4.71 -13.97 2.72
N PHE A 78 -4.07 -12.79 2.83
CA PHE A 78 -4.69 -11.50 2.49
C PHE A 78 -4.98 -11.32 0.98
N ILE A 79 -4.18 -11.92 0.09
CA ILE A 79 -4.36 -11.81 -1.37
C ILE A 79 -4.56 -13.18 -2.05
N GLN A 80 -4.36 -14.30 -1.33
CA GLN A 80 -4.65 -15.63 -1.88
C GLN A 80 -6.14 -15.88 -2.20
N GLU A 81 -7.05 -15.06 -1.67
CA GLU A 81 -8.46 -15.08 -2.09
C GLU A 81 -8.61 -14.51 -3.51
N THR A 82 -8.43 -15.36 -4.53
CA THR A 82 -8.54 -15.04 -5.96
C THR A 82 -9.90 -14.45 -6.36
N ASN A 83 -10.92 -14.64 -5.52
CA ASN A 83 -12.26 -14.09 -5.71
C ASN A 83 -12.43 -12.64 -5.22
N ARG A 84 -11.36 -11.97 -4.77
CA ARG A 84 -11.40 -10.57 -4.31
C ARG A 84 -10.42 -9.71 -5.11
N PRO A 85 -10.91 -8.77 -5.94
CA PRO A 85 -10.04 -7.85 -6.67
C PRO A 85 -9.13 -7.06 -5.72
N LEU A 86 -7.86 -6.93 -6.10
CA LEU A 86 -6.86 -6.17 -5.36
C LEU A 86 -6.76 -4.75 -5.92
N ILE A 87 -6.91 -3.74 -5.06
CA ILE A 87 -6.69 -2.33 -5.35
C ILE A 87 -5.42 -1.87 -4.65
N LEU A 88 -4.53 -1.19 -5.38
CA LEU A 88 -3.30 -0.62 -4.84
C LEU A 88 -3.40 0.90 -4.86
N ILE A 89 -3.11 1.55 -3.73
CA ILE A 89 -3.08 3.01 -3.58
C ILE A 89 -1.66 3.40 -3.23
N GLY A 90 -1.02 4.24 -4.04
CA GLY A 90 0.33 4.72 -3.80
C GLY A 90 0.38 6.22 -3.61
N HIS A 91 0.90 6.68 -2.47
CA HIS A 91 1.22 8.09 -2.26
C HIS A 91 2.70 8.34 -2.60
N ALA A 92 2.99 9.29 -3.49
CA ALA A 92 4.34 9.67 -3.90
C ALA A 92 5.25 8.45 -4.22
N LEU A 93 6.30 8.19 -3.42
CA LEU A 93 7.21 7.05 -3.58
C LEU A 93 6.47 5.70 -3.60
N GLY A 94 5.37 5.55 -2.85
CA GLY A 94 4.55 4.35 -2.85
C GLY A 94 4.00 4.01 -4.25
N GLY A 95 3.71 5.02 -5.07
CA GLY A 95 3.30 4.83 -6.47
C GLY A 95 4.43 4.27 -7.35
N LEU A 96 5.68 4.70 -7.12
CA LEU A 96 6.84 4.15 -7.81
C LEU A 96 7.10 2.69 -7.43
N VAL A 97 6.92 2.34 -6.15
CA VAL A 97 7.01 0.95 -5.68
C VAL A 97 5.96 0.10 -6.40
N ILE A 98 4.69 0.53 -6.43
CA ILE A 98 3.61 -0.17 -7.16
C ILE A 98 3.96 -0.35 -8.64
N LYS A 99 4.47 0.68 -9.31
CA LYS A 99 4.87 0.60 -10.72
C LYS A 99 5.91 -0.49 -10.96
N GLN A 100 6.91 -0.62 -10.07
CA GLN A 100 7.92 -1.68 -10.20
C GLN A 100 7.34 -3.07 -9.95
N VAL A 101 6.33 -3.22 -9.08
CA VAL A 101 5.61 -4.48 -8.88
C VAL A 101 5.05 -5.01 -10.20
N PHE A 102 4.32 -4.16 -10.93
CA PHE A 102 3.74 -4.57 -12.20
C PHE A 102 4.80 -4.87 -13.25
N ARG A 103 5.86 -4.05 -13.33
CA ARG A 103 6.96 -4.28 -14.28
C ARG A 103 7.65 -5.63 -14.05
N CYS A 104 7.88 -6.02 -12.80
CA CYS A 104 8.48 -7.32 -12.49
C CYS A 104 7.52 -8.48 -12.73
N ARG A 105 6.24 -8.36 -12.36
CA ARG A 105 5.26 -9.44 -12.53
C ARG A 105 4.97 -9.76 -14.00
N LEU A 106 5.11 -8.79 -14.91
CA LEU A 106 4.98 -9.00 -16.35
C LEU A 106 6.20 -9.68 -17.00
N ASN A 107 7.36 -9.69 -16.32
CA ASN A 107 8.62 -10.27 -16.82
C ASN A 107 8.89 -11.70 -16.31
N VAL A 108 7.90 -12.33 -15.65
CA VAL A 108 8.01 -13.71 -15.13
C VAL A 108 7.16 -14.70 -15.95
N ASN A 109 6.81 -14.34 -17.19
CA ASN A 109 6.20 -15.24 -18.17
C ASN A 109 7.22 -15.58 -19.26
#